data_AF-A0AAJ1MN38-F1
#
_entry.id   AF-A0AAJ1MN38-F1
#
_cell.length_a   1.000
_cell.length_b   1.000
_cell.length_c   1.000
_cell.angle_alpha   90.00
_cell.angle_beta   90.00
_cell.angle_gamma   90.00
#
_symmetry.space_group_name_H-M   'P 1'
#
loop_
_entity.id
_entity.type
_entity.pdbx_description
1 polymer ?
#
loop_
_entity_poly.entity_id
_entity_poly.type
_entity_poly.pdbx_seq_one_letter_code
_entity_poly.pdbx_strand_id
1 'polypeptide(L)'
;MSSTILSAVSKIALILSFLKDKKKTIKALKKALKSFENILPQFLAIIVIVAINIAFLDQDQISKAIGEDSGIIGVFGAAIAGRITLIAGFIAFPATAD
;
A
#
# COMPACT_ATOMS: atom_id res chain seq x y z
N MET A 1 11.09 5.56 -16.70
CA MET A 1 11.92 4.50 -17.34
C MET A 1 12.08 3.26 -16.46
N SER A 2 12.42 3.38 -15.16
CA SER A 2 12.58 2.21 -14.26
C SER A 2 11.30 1.37 -14.05
N SER A 3 10.14 2.00 -13.79
CA SER A 3 8.87 1.28 -13.53
C SER A 3 8.35 0.49 -14.74
N THR A 4 8.65 0.95 -15.96
CA THR A 4 8.28 0.29 -17.21
C THR A 4 9.08 -1.00 -17.41
N ILE A 5 10.37 -0.98 -17.07
CA ILE A 5 11.26 -2.14 -17.16
C ILE A 5 10.80 -3.24 -16.20
N LEU A 6 10.52 -2.88 -14.94
CA LEU A 6 10.03 -3.84 -13.96
C LEU A 6 8.72 -4.51 -14.42
N SER A 7 7.77 -3.72 -14.91
CA SER A 7 6.49 -4.22 -15.41
C SER A 7 6.65 -5.15 -16.62
N ALA A 8 7.59 -4.84 -17.53
CA ALA A 8 7.88 -5.69 -18.68
C ALA A 8 8.51 -7.02 -18.25
N VAL A 9 9.51 -6.98 -17.36
CA VAL A 9 10.18 -8.18 -16.84
C VAL A 9 9.20 -9.08 -16.09
N SER A 10 8.34 -8.52 -15.23
CA SER A 10 7.33 -9.30 -14.50
C SER A 10 6.35 -9.99 -15.45
N LYS A 11 5.90 -9.30 -16.51
CA LYS A 11 5.00 -9.88 -17.53
C LYS A 11 5.68 -11.03 -18.29
N ILE A 12 6.92 -10.85 -18.72
CA ILE A 12 7.68 -11.88 -19.42
C ILE A 12 7.91 -13.09 -18.52
N ALA A 13 8.33 -12.87 -17.27
CA ALA A 13 8.55 -13.94 -16.30
C ALA A 13 7.25 -14.72 -15.99
N LEU A 14 6.11 -14.03 -15.91
CA LEU A 14 4.81 -14.67 -15.71
C LEU A 14 4.42 -15.54 -16.91
N ILE A 15 4.62 -15.04 -18.13
CA ILE A 15 4.34 -15.80 -19.37
C ILE A 15 5.25 -17.03 -19.45
N LEU A 16 6.56 -16.88 -19.20
CA LEU A 16 7.51 -18.00 -19.19
C LEU A 16 7.17 -19.04 -18.12
N SER A 17 6.77 -18.59 -16.91
CA SER A 17 6.29 -19.48 -15.84
C SER A 17 5.05 -20.26 -16.27
N PHE A 18 4.08 -19.58 -16.89
CA PHE A 18 2.84 -20.17 -17.36
C PHE A 18 3.05 -21.18 -18.48
N LEU A 19 3.99 -20.92 -19.40
CA LEU A 19 4.37 -21.87 -20.45
C LEU A 19 5.09 -23.10 -19.89
N LYS A 20 5.92 -22.92 -18.85
CA LYS A 20 6.71 -24.00 -18.25
C LYS A 20 5.88 -24.93 -17.38
N ASP A 21 5.00 -24.40 -16.54
CA ASP A 21 4.13 -25.20 -15.67
C ASP A 21 2.87 -24.44 -15.28
N LYS A 22 1.82 -24.57 -16.11
CA LYS A 22 0.51 -23.97 -15.87
C LYS A 22 -0.06 -24.32 -14.49
N LYS A 23 0.12 -25.56 -14.01
CA LYS A 23 -0.43 -26.00 -12.73
C LYS A 23 0.26 -25.28 -11.58
N LYS A 24 1.59 -25.16 -11.62
CA LYS A 24 2.38 -24.44 -10.61
C LYS A 24 2.09 -22.94 -10.65
N THR A 25 1.98 -22.33 -11.83
CA THR A 25 1.66 -20.89 -11.96
C THR A 25 0.27 -20.60 -11.41
N ILE A 26 -0.75 -21.40 -11.73
CA ILE A 26 -2.11 -21.23 -11.19
C ILE A 26 -2.12 -21.42 -9.66
N LYS A 27 -1.39 -22.40 -9.13
CA LYS A 27 -1.28 -22.60 -7.67
C LYS A 27 -0.63 -21.38 -6.98
N ALA A 28 0.44 -20.83 -7.56
CA ALA A 28 1.08 -19.62 -7.05
C ALA A 28 0.15 -18.41 -7.12
N LEU A 29 -0.60 -18.25 -8.21
CA LEU A 29 -1.53 -17.14 -8.39
C LEU A 29 -2.70 -17.21 -7.41
N LYS A 30 -3.26 -18.41 -7.17
CA LYS A 30 -4.28 -18.64 -6.14
C LYS A 30 -3.75 -18.34 -4.73
N LYS A 31 -2.50 -18.70 -4.43
CA LYS A 31 -1.88 -18.36 -3.15
C LYS A 31 -1.75 -16.84 -2.98
N ALA A 32 -1.28 -16.15 -4.02
CA ALA A 32 -1.17 -14.69 -4.01
C ALA A 32 -2.53 -14.00 -3.83
N LEU A 33 -3.58 -14.47 -4.52
CA LEU A 33 -4.94 -13.95 -4.35
C LEU A 33 -5.49 -14.21 -2.95
N LYS A 34 -5.27 -15.39 -2.38
CA LYS A 34 -5.69 -15.69 -1.01
C LYS A 34 -4.97 -14.82 0.03
N SER A 35 -3.67 -14.60 -0.13
CA SER A 35 -2.93 -13.65 0.71
C SER A 35 -3.44 -12.22 0.54
N PHE A 36 -3.83 -11.84 -0.69
CA PHE A 36 -4.44 -10.54 -0.96
C PHE A 36 -5.81 -10.40 -0.27
N GLU A 37 -6.68 -11.41 -0.36
CA GLU A 37 -7.96 -11.45 0.34
C GLU A 37 -7.81 -11.36 1.86
N ASN A 38 -6.74 -11.94 2.43
CA ASN A 38 -6.47 -11.83 3.86
C ASN A 38 -6.08 -10.40 4.30
N ILE A 39 -5.30 -9.67 3.49
CA ILE A 39 -4.95 -8.27 3.79
C ILE A 39 -6.07 -7.28 3.44
N LEU A 40 -6.99 -7.68 2.55
CA LEU A 40 -8.01 -6.79 1.98
C LEU A 40 -8.92 -6.15 3.04
N PRO A 41 -9.48 -6.88 4.04
CA PRO A 41 -10.33 -6.28 5.08
C PRO A 41 -9.61 -5.19 5.88
N GLN A 42 -8.36 -5.45 6.26
CA GLN A 42 -7.56 -4.50 7.02
C GLN A 42 -7.17 -3.29 6.16
N PHE A 43 -6.82 -3.53 4.89
CA PHE A 43 -6.52 -2.46 3.94
C PHE A 43 -7.74 -1.56 3.67
N LEU A 44 -8.92 -2.16 3.49
CA LEU A 44 -10.18 -1.43 3.33
C LEU A 44 -10.52 -0.59 4.56
N ALA A 45 -10.34 -1.12 5.77
CA ALA A 45 -10.58 -0.37 7.00
C ALA A 45 -9.69 0.88 7.07
N ILE A 46 -8.40 0.76 6.72
CA ILE A 46 -7.47 1.90 6.66
C ILE A 46 -7.91 2.90 5.59
N ILE A 47 -8.29 2.45 4.39
CA ILE A 47 -8.78 3.32 3.32
C ILE A 47 -10.00 4.12 3.78
N VAL A 48 -10.98 3.47 4.41
CA VAL A 48 -12.19 4.13 4.90
C VAL A 48 -11.85 5.20 5.94
N ILE A 49 -10.96 4.90 6.89
CA ILE A 49 -10.51 5.87 7.88
C ILE A 49 -9.84 7.06 7.19
N VAL A 50 -8.92 6.83 6.26
CA VAL A 50 -8.23 7.91 5.53
C VAL A 50 -9.21 8.73 4.69
N ALA A 51 -10.14 8.09 3.99
CA ALA A 51 -11.16 8.75 3.18
C ALA A 51 -12.07 9.65 4.02
N ILE A 52 -12.47 9.18 5.20
CA ILE A 52 -13.23 9.99 6.16
C ILE A 52 -12.40 11.20 6.60
N ASN A 53 -11.13 11.00 6.96
CA ASN A 53 -10.26 12.11 7.36
C ASN A 53 -10.14 13.17 6.26
N ILE A 54 -9.91 12.76 5.01
CA ILE A 54 -9.82 13.70 3.87
C ILE A 54 -11.18 14.36 3.59
N ALA A 55 -12.31 13.69 3.81
CA ALA A 55 -13.63 14.29 3.65
C ALA A 55 -13.90 15.42 4.67
N PHE A 56 -13.26 15.38 5.84
CA PHE A 56 -13.36 16.43 6.86
C PHE A 56 -12.22 17.47 6.76
N LEU A 57 -11.06 17.12 6.22
CA LEU A 57 -9.90 18.00 6.07
C LEU A 57 -9.74 18.44 4.60
N ASP A 58 -10.15 19.67 4.32
CA ASP A 58 -9.91 20.29 3.01
C ASP A 58 -8.41 20.62 2.80
N GLN A 59 -7.98 20.71 1.54
CA GLN A 59 -6.59 20.89 1.14
C GLN A 59 -5.97 22.18 1.73
N ASP A 60 -6.78 23.21 1.95
CA ASP A 60 -6.39 24.45 2.63
C ASP A 60 -6.08 24.24 4.12
N GLN A 61 -6.83 23.37 4.80
CA GLN A 61 -6.60 23.04 6.22
C GLN A 61 -5.31 22.25 6.37
N ILE A 62 -5.06 21.30 5.48
CA ILE A 62 -3.85 20.48 5.46
C ILE A 62 -2.62 21.36 5.19
N SER A 63 -2.71 22.25 4.21
CA SER A 63 -1.62 23.16 3.84
C SER A 63 -1.27 24.14 4.97
N LYS A 64 -2.26 24.64 5.72
CA LYS A 64 -1.99 25.51 6.88
C LYS A 64 -1.44 24.74 8.10
N ALA A 65 -1.85 23.49 8.29
CA ALA A 65 -1.43 22.69 9.43
C ALA A 65 -0.04 22.05 9.25
N ILE A 66 0.32 21.65 8.02
CA ILE A 66 1.49 20.81 7.74
C ILE A 66 2.26 21.26 6.47
N GLY A 67 1.82 22.32 5.79
CA GLY A 67 2.49 22.86 4.60
C GLY A 67 3.70 23.71 4.91
N GLU A 68 4.27 24.34 3.88
CA GLU A 68 5.56 25.05 3.95
C GLU A 68 5.60 26.16 5.03
N ASP A 69 4.44 26.76 5.33
CA ASP A 69 4.28 27.80 6.36
C ASP A 69 4.23 27.26 7.81
N SER A 70 4.10 25.94 8.01
CA SER A 70 3.94 25.32 9.34
C SER A 70 5.25 25.14 10.13
N GLY A 71 6.39 25.38 9.47
CA GLY A 71 7.72 25.33 10.08
C GLY A 71 8.07 23.97 10.69
N ILE A 72 9.05 23.96 11.60
CA ILE A 72 9.60 22.73 12.20
C ILE A 72 8.54 21.94 12.99
N ILE A 73 7.58 22.62 13.62
CA ILE A 73 6.52 21.97 14.42
C ILE A 73 5.56 21.18 13.52
N GLY A 74 5.18 21.73 12.36
CA GLY A 74 4.38 21.02 11.37
C GLY A 74 5.09 19.77 10.86
N VAL A 75 6.40 19.86 10.60
CA VAL A 75 7.22 18.72 10.16
C VAL A 75 7.26 17.60 11.23
N PHE A 76 7.45 17.94 12.50
CA PHE A 76 7.42 16.93 13.58
C PHE A 76 6.04 16.29 13.74
N GLY A 77 4.96 17.08 13.64
CA GLY A 77 3.58 16.57 13.65
C GLY A 77 3.31 15.61 12.49
N ALA A 78 3.73 15.98 11.27
CA ALA A 78 3.64 15.15 10.08
C ALA A 78 4.39 13.83 10.24
N ALA A 79 5.60 13.87 10.80
CA ALA A 79 6.43 12.70 11.00
C ALA A 79 5.78 11.70 11.98
N ILE A 80 5.17 12.18 13.05
CA ILE A 80 4.46 11.34 14.02
C ILE A 80 3.20 10.75 13.39
N ALA A 81 2.38 11.56 12.72
CA ALA A 81 1.17 11.10 12.04
C ALA A 81 1.47 10.09 10.92
N GLY A 82 2.52 10.35 10.14
CA GLY A 82 3.03 9.46 9.11
C GLY A 82 3.48 8.12 9.70
N ARG A 83 4.21 8.15 10.83
CA ARG A 83 4.62 6.92 11.53
C ARG A 83 3.42 6.09 12.00
N ILE A 84 2.38 6.71 12.57
CA ILE A 84 1.17 6.00 13.01
C ILE A 84 0.48 5.32 11.82
N THR A 85 0.40 6.02 10.68
CA THR A 85 -0.19 5.49 9.44
C THR A 85 0.63 4.32 8.89
N LEU A 86 1.96 4.40 8.94
CA LEU A 86 2.86 3.34 8.48
C LEU A 86 2.78 2.07 9.34
N ILE A 87 2.59 2.19 10.67
CA ILE A 87 2.46 1.03 11.58
C ILE A 87 1.32 0.10 11.15
N ALA A 88 0.19 0.66 10.71
CA ALA A 88 -0.95 -0.14 10.25
C ALA A 88 -0.59 -1.01 9.02
N GLY A 89 0.22 -0.48 8.09
CA GLY A 89 0.75 -1.24 6.97
C GLY A 89 1.79 -2.29 7.40
N PHE A 90 2.72 -1.91 8.29
CA PHE A 90 3.78 -2.81 8.77
C PHE A 90 3.26 -4.00 9.59
N ILE A 91 2.13 -3.87 10.30
CA ILE A 91 1.52 -4.98 11.05
C ILE A 91 0.72 -5.91 10.11
N ALA A 92 0.07 -5.35 9.08
CA ALA A 92 -0.75 -6.11 8.16
C ALA A 92 0.06 -7.09 7.29
N PHE A 93 1.27 -6.71 6.86
CA PHE A 93 2.06 -7.54 5.93
C PHE A 93 2.63 -8.83 6.56
N PRO A 94 3.25 -8.83 7.76
CA PRO A 94 3.74 -10.04 8.42
C PRO A 94 2.62 -10.98 8.87
N ALA A 95 1.47 -10.44 9.29
CA ALA A 95 0.35 -11.22 9.82
C ALA A 95 -0.33 -12.15 8.77
N THR A 96 0.05 -12.06 7.50
CA THR A 96 -0.46 -12.91 6.42
C THR A 96 0.53 -13.94 5.89
N ALA A 97 1.70 -14.04 6.51
CA ALA A 97 2.71 -15.04 6.19
C ALA A 97 2.37 -16.45 6.75
N ASP A 98 1.41 -16.53 7.67
CA ASP A 98 0.89 -17.77 8.26
C ASP A 98 -0.44 -18.22 7.63
#